data_AF-A0A9E6ARG4-F1
#
_entry.id   AF-A0A9E6ARG4-F1
#
_cell.length_a   1.000
_cell.length_b   1.000
_cell.length_c   1.000
_cell.angle_alpha   90.00
_cell.angle_beta   90.00
_cell.angle_gamma   90.00
#
_symmetry.space_group_name_H-M   'P 1'
#
loop_
_entity.id
_entity.type
_entity.pdbx_description
1 polymer ?
#
loop_
_entity_poly.entity_id
_entity_poly.type
_entity_poly.pdbx_seq_one_letter_code
_entity_poly.pdbx_strand_id
1 'polypeptide(L)' 'MASKNKKRKQRRPKRTFTPEFRADVATLCQSGDESIAKVSEQLDLTESAVRGWVAKADCLRAFAL' A
#
# COMPACT_ATOMS: atom_id res chain seq x y z
N MET A 1 -3.49 -38.70 -23.31
CA MET A 1 -3.13 -37.61 -22.38
C MET A 1 -3.86 -36.34 -22.82
N ALA A 2 -4.91 -35.92 -22.11
CA ALA A 2 -5.67 -34.72 -22.48
C ALA A 2 -5.39 -33.61 -21.45
N SER A 3 -4.55 -32.65 -21.82
CA SER A 3 -4.30 -31.46 -21.01
C SER A 3 -5.53 -30.54 -21.07
N LYS A 4 -6.32 -30.52 -19.99
CA LYS A 4 -7.46 -29.60 -19.82
C LYS A 4 -6.94 -28.17 -19.71
N ASN A 5 -7.18 -27.35 -20.73
CA ASN A 5 -6.88 -25.92 -20.71
C ASN A 5 -7.80 -25.20 -19.72
N LYS A 6 -7.31 -24.93 -18.49
CA LYS A 6 -8.06 -24.15 -17.48
C LYS A 6 -8.12 -22.68 -17.93
N LYS A 7 -9.32 -22.20 -18.27
CA LYS A 7 -9.60 -20.76 -18.42
C LYS A 7 -9.16 -20.04 -17.13
N ARG A 8 -8.16 -19.15 -17.22
CA ARG A 8 -7.70 -18.35 -16.08
C ARG A 8 -8.84 -17.40 -15.68
N LYS A 9 -9.37 -17.56 -14.46
CA LYS A 9 -10.31 -16.60 -13.87
C LYS A 9 -9.67 -15.21 -13.95
N GLN A 10 -10.35 -14.24 -14.56
CA GLN A 10 -9.96 -12.83 -14.56
C GLN A 10 -9.63 -12.44 -13.10
N ARG A 11 -8.39 -11.98 -12.84
CA ARG A 11 -7.99 -11.53 -11.51
C ARG A 11 -8.83 -10.31 -11.18
N ARG A 12 -9.39 -10.27 -9.98
CA ARG A 12 -10.13 -9.09 -9.49
C ARG A 12 -9.22 -7.85 -9.67
N PRO A 13 -9.74 -6.74 -10.22
CA PRO A 13 -8.98 -5.50 -10.32
C PRO A 13 -8.38 -5.16 -8.96
N LYS A 14 -7.08 -4.86 -8.93
CA LYS A 14 -6.45 -4.39 -7.70
C LYS A 14 -7.02 -3.00 -7.39
N ARG A 15 -7.28 -2.72 -6.12
CA ARG A 15 -7.55 -1.36 -5.66
C ARG A 15 -6.33 -0.48 -5.99
N THR A 16 -6.56 0.66 -6.62
CA THR A 16 -5.52 1.65 -6.96
C THR A 16 -5.70 2.88 -6.09
N PHE A 17 -4.68 3.20 -5.30
CA PHE A 17 -4.63 4.46 -4.54
C PHE A 17 -3.82 5.49 -5.33
N THR A 18 -4.23 6.76 -5.28
CA THR A 18 -3.48 7.83 -5.92
C THR A 18 -2.13 8.06 -5.21
N PRO A 19 -1.12 8.63 -5.87
CA PRO A 19 0.16 8.95 -5.24
C PRO A 19 0.00 9.88 -4.03
N GLU A 20 -0.89 10.85 -4.12
CA GLU A 20 -1.17 11.84 -3.07
C GLU A 20 -1.73 11.16 -1.83
N PHE A 21 -2.74 10.29 -2.00
CA PHE A 21 -3.31 9.53 -0.89
C PHE A 21 -2.27 8.68 -0.17
N ARG A 22 -1.35 8.04 -0.90
CA ARG A 22 -0.28 7.24 -0.29
C ARG A 22 0.72 8.11 0.48
N ALA A 23 1.00 9.33 -0.02
CA ALA A 23 1.89 10.29 0.63
C ALA A 23 1.27 10.84 1.92
N ASP A 24 -0.04 11.14 1.90
CA ASP A 24 -0.77 11.60 3.09
C ASP A 24 -0.76 10.54 4.19
N VAL A 25 -1.05 9.28 3.83
CA VAL A 25 -0.99 8.14 4.77
C VAL A 25 0.43 7.93 5.31
N ALA A 26 1.45 8.01 4.47
CA ALA A 26 2.84 7.86 4.91
C ALA A 26 3.25 9.00 5.86
N THR A 27 2.79 10.22 5.61
CA THR A 27 3.05 11.40 6.45
C THR A 27 2.36 11.25 7.81
N LEU A 28 1.09 10.83 7.83
CA LEU A 28 0.34 10.56 9.06
C LEU A 28 1.06 9.56 9.97
N CYS A 29 1.55 8.44 9.40
CA CYS A 29 2.29 7.44 10.16
C CYS A 29 3.67 7.94 10.67
N GLN A 30 4.30 8.89 9.97
CA GLN A 30 5.60 9.44 10.36
C GLN A 30 5.50 10.55 11.42
N SER A 31 4.40 11.31 11.43
CA SER A 31 4.14 12.33 12.46
C SER A 31 4.05 11.74 13.87
N GLY A 32 3.72 10.45 13.98
CA GLY A 32 3.71 9.71 15.25
C GLY A 32 2.39 9.77 16.00
N ASP A 33 1.36 10.42 15.45
CA ASP A 33 0.03 10.55 16.07
C ASP A 33 -0.72 9.21 16.13
N GLU A 34 -0.51 8.34 15.12
CA GLU A 34 -1.19 7.06 15.02
C GLU A 34 -0.24 5.95 14.55
N SER A 35 -0.38 4.75 15.14
CA SER A 35 0.39 3.59 14.73
C SER A 35 -0.08 3.07 13.36
N ILE A 36 0.81 2.41 12.64
CA ILE A 36 0.50 1.81 11.32
C ILE A 36 -0.73 0.89 11.40
N ALA A 37 -0.89 0.13 12.48
CA ALA A 37 -2.05 -0.74 12.68
C ALA A 37 -3.36 0.06 12.77
N LYS A 38 -3.37 1.15 13.55
CA LYS A 38 -4.55 2.00 13.73
C LYS A 38 -4.95 2.72 12.42
N VAL A 39 -3.97 3.29 11.73
CA VAL A 39 -4.19 3.93 10.41
C VAL A 39 -4.70 2.92 9.38
N SER A 40 -4.20 1.68 9.43
CA SER A 40 -4.65 0.62 8.52
C SER A 40 -6.11 0.24 8.77
N GLU A 41 -6.52 0.15 10.03
CA GLU A 41 -7.90 -0.15 10.41
C GLU A 41 -8.86 0.98 10.01
N GLN A 42 -8.51 2.23 10.29
CA GLN A 42 -9.35 3.40 9.99
C GLN A 42 -9.59 3.61 8.49
N LEU A 43 -8.62 3.24 7.65
CA LEU A 43 -8.65 3.48 6.19
C LEU A 43 -8.95 2.22 5.37
N ASP A 44 -9.29 1.09 6.02
CA ASP A 44 -9.50 -0.21 5.38
C ASP A 44 -8.33 -0.65 4.48
N LEU A 45 -7.10 -0.42 4.97
CA LEU A 45 -5.86 -0.76 4.30
C LEU A 45 -5.23 -2.01 4.91
N THR A 46 -4.34 -2.65 4.15
CA THR A 46 -3.47 -3.67 4.72
C THR A 46 -2.22 -3.01 5.30
N GLU A 47 -1.80 -3.46 6.49
CA GLU A 47 -0.58 -2.94 7.11
C GLU A 47 0.64 -3.04 6.19
N SER A 48 0.74 -4.11 5.40
CA SER A 48 1.84 -4.29 4.43
C SER A 48 1.84 -3.22 3.34
N ALA A 49 0.68 -2.71 2.93
CA ALA A 49 0.60 -1.59 1.99
C ALA A 49 1.13 -0.31 2.64
N VAL A 50 0.66 0.00 3.85
CA VAL A 50 1.08 1.19 4.60
C VAL A 50 2.58 1.18 4.89
N ARG A 51 3.14 0.06 5.38
CA ARG A 51 4.59 -0.12 5.59
C ARG A 51 5.38 0.12 4.31
N GLY A 52 4.90 -0.39 3.18
CA GLY A 52 5.52 -0.18 1.88
C GLY A 52 5.54 1.28 1.45
N TRP A 53 4.48 2.04 1.74
CA TRP A 53 4.40 3.47 1.43
C TRP A 53 5.29 4.32 2.34
N VAL A 54 5.33 4.02 3.64
CA VAL A 54 6.23 4.68 4.59
C VAL A 54 7.69 4.48 4.20
N ALA A 55 8.10 3.25 3.88
CA ALA A 55 9.46 2.97 3.41
C ALA A 55 9.80 3.67 2.08
N LYS A 56 8.83 3.75 1.17
CA LYS A 56 9.00 4.48 -0.10
C LYS A 56 9.16 5.98 0.15
N ALA A 57 8.38 6.56 1.06
CA ALA A 57 8.46 7.97 1.42
C ALA A 57 9.80 8.32 2.10
N ASP A 58 10.30 7.46 2.99
CA ASP A 58 11.61 7.61 3.61
C ASP A 58 12.75 7.58 2.58
N CYS A 59 12.72 6.60 1.67
CA CYS A 59 13.68 6.51 0.56
C CYS A 59 13.64 7.75 -0.36
N LEU A 60 12.44 8.26 -0.68
CA LEU A 60 12.28 9.48 -1.48
C LEU A 60 12.87 10.71 -0.76
N ARG A 61 12.69 10.82 0.56
CA ARG A 61 13.25 11.91 1.36
C ARG A 61 14.77 11.81 1.43
N ALA A 62 15.32 10.61 1.61
CA ALA A 62 16.76 10.37 1.65
C ALA A 62 17.46 10.71 0.30
N PHE A 63 16.75 10.55 -0.82
CA PHE A 63 17.27 10.89 -2.15
C PHE A 63 17.08 12.37 -2.53
N ALA A 64 16.31 13.14 -1.75
CA ALA A 64 16.02 14.56 -1.99
C ALA A 64 17.00 15.52 -1.27
N LEU A 65 18.12 15.01 -0.76
CA LEU A 65 19.25 15.71 -0.14
C LEU A 65 20.47 15.67 -1.06
#